data_AF-A0A2V5VUX9-F1
#
_entry.id   AF-A0A2V5VUX9-F1
#
_cell.length_a   1.000
_cell.length_b   1.000
_cell.length_c   1.000
_cell.angle_alpha   90.00
_cell.angle_beta   90.00
_cell.angle_gamma   90.00
#
_symmetry.space_group_name_H-M   'P 1'
#
loop_
_entity.id
_entity.type
_entity.pdbx_description
1 polymer ?
#
loop_
_entity_poly.entity_id
_entity_poly.type
_entity_poly.pdbx_seq_one_letter_code
_entity_poly.pdbx_strand_id
1 'polypeptide(L)'
;MKSKTLLLTLAVCLATGAACFAANAQMGTWKLNVKKSKLGGMARNSTVAYQSMLFQTKVTIDGTDEKGKPAHSEWTGRFDGKDYAVTGDPTSDMRSYRKI
;
A
#
# COMPACT_ATOMS: atom_id res chain seq x y z
N MET A 1 -23.36 -39.64 7.23
CA MET A 1 -23.74 -38.37 6.56
C MET A 1 -23.31 -37.14 7.36
N LYS A 2 -23.56 -37.07 8.67
CA LYS A 2 -23.23 -35.90 9.54
C LYS A 2 -21.73 -35.56 9.63
N SER A 3 -20.83 -36.56 9.64
CA SER A 3 -19.38 -36.35 9.72
C SER A 3 -18.76 -35.79 8.43
N LYS A 4 -19.23 -36.23 7.25
CA LYS A 4 -18.79 -35.70 5.95
C LYS A 4 -19.20 -34.23 5.78
N THR A 5 -20.42 -33.88 6.20
CA THR A 5 -20.87 -32.47 6.19
C THR A 5 -20.04 -31.61 7.13
N LEU A 6 -19.73 -32.08 8.35
CA LEU A 6 -18.88 -31.37 9.31
C LEU A 6 -17.45 -31.13 8.78
N LEU A 7 -16.84 -32.15 8.18
CA LEU A 7 -15.51 -32.05 7.57
C LEU A 7 -15.49 -31.07 6.40
N LEU A 8 -16.53 -31.08 5.56
CA LEU A 8 -16.64 -30.14 4.43
C LEU A 8 -16.80 -28.70 4.93
N THR A 9 -17.64 -28.46 5.94
CA THR A 9 -17.81 -27.14 6.54
C THR A 9 -16.51 -26.64 7.17
N LEU A 10 -15.78 -27.50 7.89
CA LEU A 10 -14.50 -27.13 8.49
C LEU A 10 -13.44 -26.79 7.42
N ALA A 11 -13.37 -27.57 6.34
CA ALA A 11 -12.46 -27.30 5.23
C ALA A 11 -12.76 -25.96 4.55
N VAL A 12 -14.05 -25.64 4.35
CA VAL A 12 -14.47 -24.34 3.80
C VAL A 12 -14.12 -23.20 4.76
N CYS A 13 -14.35 -23.34 6.07
CA CYS A 13 -13.98 -22.33 7.07
C CYS A 13 -12.47 -22.09 7.14
N LEU A 14 -11.65 -23.14 7.02
CA LEU A 14 -10.20 -23.03 7.00
C LEU A 14 -9.70 -22.35 5.72
N ALA A 15 -10.30 -22.68 4.57
CA ALA A 15 -9.96 -22.07 3.29
C ALA A 15 -10.34 -20.58 3.24
N THR A 16 -11.52 -20.20 3.75
CA THR A 16 -11.94 -18.79 3.82
C THR A 16 -11.13 -18.02 4.86
N GLY A 17 -10.83 -18.62 6.01
CA GLY A 17 -9.94 -18.03 7.01
C GLY A 17 -8.56 -17.71 6.44
N ALA A 18 -7.93 -18.67 5.76
CA ALA A 18 -6.61 -18.48 5.14
C ALA A 18 -6.58 -17.35 4.10
N ALA A 19 -7.65 -17.21 3.30
CA ALA A 19 -7.76 -16.12 2.33
C ALA A 19 -7.86 -14.73 3.01
N CYS A 20 -8.55 -14.62 4.15
CA CYS A 20 -8.61 -13.38 4.92
C CYS A 20 -7.27 -13.00 5.56
N PHE A 21 -6.47 -13.97 6.01
CA PHE A 21 -5.13 -13.71 6.57
C PHE A 21 -4.06 -13.44 5.51
N ALA A 22 -4.29 -13.81 4.25
CA ALA A 22 -3.39 -13.49 3.14
C ALA A 22 -3.47 -12.02 2.69
N ALA A 23 -4.51 -11.28 3.11
CA ALA A 23 -4.67 -9.88 2.74
C ALA A 23 -3.63 -9.00 3.46
N ASN A 24 -2.71 -8.42 2.69
CA ASN A 24 -1.76 -7.45 3.22
C ASN A 24 -2.50 -6.12 3.49
N ALA A 25 -2.64 -5.77 4.77
CA ALA A 25 -3.34 -4.57 5.23
C ALA A 25 -2.80 -3.25 4.65
N GLN A 26 -1.55 -3.22 4.16
CA GLN A 26 -0.98 -2.03 3.52
C GLN A 26 -1.51 -1.79 2.09
N MET A 27 -1.98 -2.84 1.42
CA MET A 27 -2.44 -2.76 0.03
C MET A 27 -3.74 -1.96 -0.12
N GLY A 28 -3.92 -1.33 -1.28
CA GLY A 28 -5.09 -0.52 -1.60
C GLY A 28 -4.78 0.99 -1.61
N THR A 29 -5.84 1.80 -1.73
CA THR A 29 -5.74 3.25 -1.85
C THR A 29 -6.10 3.94 -0.55
N TRP A 30 -5.15 4.69 -0.03
CA TRP A 30 -5.27 5.52 1.17
C TRP A 30 -5.50 6.96 0.77
N LYS A 31 -6.44 7.63 1.45
CA LYS A 31 -6.72 9.05 1.26
C LYS A 31 -6.50 9.80 2.57
N LEU A 32 -5.78 10.92 2.50
CA LEU A 32 -5.55 11.78 3.65
C LEU A 32 -6.89 12.33 4.18
N ASN A 33 -7.13 12.11 5.47
CA ASN A 33 -8.25 12.75 6.16
C ASN A 33 -7.81 14.11 6.71
N VAL A 34 -7.93 15.14 5.88
CA VAL A 34 -7.51 16.51 6.21
C VAL A 34 -8.20 17.02 7.50
N LYS A 35 -9.49 16.72 7.68
CA LYS A 35 -10.27 17.18 8.85
C LYS A 35 -9.76 16.60 10.18
N LYS A 36 -9.13 15.41 10.14
CA LYS A 36 -8.58 14.75 11.33
C LYS A 36 -7.06 14.91 11.47
N SER A 37 -6.44 15.71 10.61
CA SER A 37 -4.98 15.88 10.56
C SER A 37 -4.58 17.30 10.96
N LYS A 38 -3.46 17.44 11.67
CA LYS A 38 -2.84 18.73 11.95
C LYS A 38 -1.77 18.99 10.89
N LEU A 39 -2.14 19.65 9.80
CA LEU A 39 -1.26 19.91 8.66
C LEU A 39 -0.75 21.35 8.73
N GLY A 40 0.56 21.54 8.65
CA GLY A 40 1.17 22.86 8.42
C GLY A 40 1.12 23.26 6.93
N GLY A 41 1.73 24.39 6.57
CA GLY A 41 1.86 24.87 5.19
C GLY A 41 2.92 24.14 4.36
N MET A 42 3.10 22.84 4.57
CA MET A 42 4.12 22.02 3.90
C MET A 42 3.53 21.16 2.79
N ALA A 43 4.41 20.59 1.96
CA ALA A 43 4.05 19.53 1.03
C ALA A 43 3.29 18.40 1.74
N ARG A 44 2.28 17.85 1.07
CA ARG A 44 1.45 16.78 1.65
C ARG A 44 0.96 15.81 0.58
N ASN A 45 0.85 14.55 0.99
CA ASN A 45 0.22 13.52 0.17
C ASN A 45 -1.30 13.62 0.35
N SER A 46 -2.03 13.60 -0.76
CA SER A 46 -3.48 13.51 -0.80
C SER A 46 -3.95 12.06 -0.88
N THR A 47 -3.31 11.27 -1.74
CA THR A 47 -3.58 9.85 -1.92
C THR A 47 -2.29 9.04 -2.03
N VAL A 48 -2.32 7.82 -1.50
CA VAL A 48 -1.26 6.83 -1.67
C VAL A 48 -1.90 5.51 -2.06
N ALA A 49 -1.58 4.99 -3.24
CA ALA A 49 -2.08 3.71 -3.73
C ALA A 49 -0.97 2.67 -3.72
N TYR A 50 -1.18 1.57 -3.00
CA TYR A 50 -0.33 0.39 -3.00
C TYR A 50 -0.97 -0.71 -3.84
N GLN A 51 -0.29 -1.10 -4.91
CA GLN A 51 -0.76 -2.14 -5.83
C GLN A 51 0.22 -3.31 -5.82
N SER A 52 -0.31 -4.50 -5.55
CA SER A 52 0.48 -5.73 -5.65
C SER A 52 0.79 -6.01 -7.12
N MET A 53 2.06 -6.29 -7.41
CA MET A 53 2.54 -6.81 -8.68
C MET A 53 3.19 -8.17 -8.45
N LEU A 54 3.56 -8.88 -9.52
CA LEU A 54 4.28 -10.14 -9.38
C LEU A 54 5.65 -9.90 -8.73
N PHE A 55 5.80 -10.33 -7.46
CA PHE A 55 6.97 -10.13 -6.60
C PHE A 55 7.36 -8.68 -6.27
N GLN A 56 6.58 -7.69 -6.71
CA GLN A 56 6.86 -6.27 -6.51
C GLN A 56 5.62 -5.55 -6.01
N THR A 57 5.79 -4.28 -5.65
CA THR A 57 4.69 -3.39 -5.30
C THR A 57 4.90 -2.08 -6.03
N LYS A 58 3.84 -1.60 -6.68
CA LYS A 58 3.79 -0.23 -7.18
C LYS A 58 3.13 0.65 -6.14
N VAL A 59 3.74 1.80 -5.89
CA VAL A 59 3.25 2.85 -5.03
C VAL A 59 3.08 4.09 -5.87
N THR A 60 1.87 4.63 -5.89
CA THR A 60 1.57 5.91 -6.54
C THR A 60 1.15 6.90 -5.47
N ILE A 61 1.75 8.08 -5.49
CA ILE A 61 1.49 9.15 -4.52
C ILE A 61 1.06 10.39 -5.29
N ASP A 62 -0.10 10.92 -4.96
CA ASP A 62 -0.53 12.25 -5.41
C ASP A 62 -0.61 13.18 -4.21
N GLY A 63 -0.31 14.45 -4.44
CA GLY A 63 -0.24 15.43 -3.37
C GLY A 63 -0.17 16.86 -3.88
N THR A 64 0.23 17.73 -2.96
CA THR A 64 0.59 19.11 -3.25
C THR A 64 2.00 19.37 -2.74
N ASP A 65 2.82 20.08 -3.52
CA ASP A 65 4.15 20.52 -3.11
C ASP A 65 4.08 21.70 -2.12
N GLU A 66 5.25 22.17 -1.67
CA GLU A 66 5.36 23.30 -0.74
C GLU A 66 4.84 24.63 -1.31
N LYS A 67 4.71 24.73 -2.64
CA LYS A 67 4.17 25.90 -3.36
C LYS A 67 2.67 25.74 -3.65
N GLY A 68 2.04 24.67 -3.15
CA GLY A 68 0.63 24.35 -3.37
C GLY A 68 0.32 23.82 -4.77
N LYS A 69 1.32 23.48 -5.58
CA LYS A 69 1.11 22.91 -6.92
C LYS A 69 0.87 21.40 -6.82
N PRO A 70 0.14 20.80 -7.77
CA PRO A 70 0.00 19.35 -7.83
C PRO A 70 1.36 18.65 -7.90
N ALA A 71 1.52 17.61 -7.10
CA ALA A 71 2.70 16.74 -7.09
C ALA A 71 2.28 15.29 -7.31
N HIS A 72 3.08 14.54 -8.06
CA HIS A 72 2.84 13.14 -8.38
C HIS A 72 4.16 12.37 -8.39
N SER A 73 4.21 11.23 -7.71
CA SER A 73 5.36 10.34 -7.76
C SER A 73 4.98 8.87 -7.79
N GLU A 74 5.83 8.07 -8.44
CA GLU A 74 5.67 6.64 -8.52
C GLU A 74 6.94 5.91 -8.07
N TRP A 75 6.76 4.77 -7.42
CA TRP A 75 7.82 3.86 -7.05
C TRP A 75 7.37 2.43 -7.34
N THR A 76 8.23 1.62 -7.95
CA THR A 76 7.98 0.18 -8.13
C THR A 76 9.18 -0.61 -7.65
N GLY A 77 8.99 -1.42 -6.61
CA GLY A 77 10.09 -2.14 -6.00
C GLY A 77 9.65 -3.26 -5.08
N ARG A 78 10.61 -3.77 -4.31
CA ARG A 78 10.40 -4.81 -3.30
C ARG A 78 10.64 -4.23 -1.91
N PHE A 79 9.99 -4.81 -0.92
CA PHE A 79 10.23 -4.50 0.48
C PHE A 79 11.42 -5.31 1.04
N ASP A 80 12.55 -5.30 0.34
CA ASP A 80 13.75 -6.11 0.64
C ASP A 80 14.94 -5.28 1.13
N GLY A 81 14.76 -3.98 1.35
CA GLY A 81 15.83 -3.08 1.80
C GLY A 81 16.82 -2.70 0.71
N LYS A 82 16.50 -2.92 -0.58
CA LYS A 82 17.27 -2.39 -1.71
C LYS A 82 16.67 -1.11 -2.25
N ASP A 83 17.48 -0.29 -2.90
CA ASP A 83 17.03 0.93 -3.56
C ASP A 83 16.38 0.63 -4.90
N TYR A 84 15.22 1.25 -5.12
CA TYR A 84 14.52 1.25 -6.39
C TYR A 84 14.21 2.70 -6.79
N ALA A 85 14.21 2.98 -8.09
CA ALA A 85 14.01 4.33 -8.60
C ALA A 85 12.62 4.88 -8.24
N VAL A 86 12.59 6.19 -7.99
CA VAL A 86 11.37 6.98 -7.84
C VAL A 86 11.26 7.91 -9.05
N THR A 87 10.06 8.00 -9.62
CA THR A 87 9.77 8.92 -10.72
C THR A 87 8.87 10.04 -10.22
N GLY A 88 9.17 11.29 -10.59
CA GLY A 88 8.30 12.45 -10.33
C GLY A 88 8.47 13.11 -8.95
N ASP A 89 9.32 12.56 -8.08
CA ASP A 89 9.69 13.20 -6.82
C ASP A 89 10.94 14.08 -7.01
N PRO A 90 10.85 15.42 -6.87
CA PRO A 90 12.00 16.31 -7.04
C PRO A 90 13.00 16.25 -5.86
N THR A 91 12.66 15.54 -4.79
CA THR A 91 13.47 15.47 -3.56
C THR A 91 14.26 14.17 -3.43
N SER A 92 13.98 13.16 -4.28
CA SER A 92 14.56 11.82 -4.13
C SER A 92 14.52 11.03 -5.44
N ASP A 93 15.68 10.53 -5.89
CA ASP A 93 15.78 9.69 -7.09
C ASP A 93 15.54 8.20 -6.82
N MET A 94 15.81 7.74 -5.59
CA MET A 94 15.69 6.35 -5.18
C MET A 94 15.05 6.21 -3.82
N ARG A 95 14.42 5.06 -3.57
CA ARG A 95 13.81 4.74 -2.28
C ARG A 95 13.92 3.26 -1.97
N SER A 96 14.25 2.96 -0.72
CA SER A 96 14.26 1.61 -0.17
C SER A 96 13.24 1.43 0.94
N TYR A 97 12.56 0.29 0.95
CA TYR A 97 11.68 -0.12 2.04
C TYR A 97 12.04 -1.49 2.57
N ARG A 98 11.89 -1.67 3.89
CA ARG A 98 12.03 -2.94 4.59
C ARG A 98 10.79 -3.14 5.47
N LYS A 99 10.24 -4.36 5.48
CA LYS A 99 9.19 -4.73 6.44
C LYS A 99 9.80 -4.87 7.84
N ILE A 100 9.08 -4.36 8.84
CA ILE A 100 9.37 -4.57 10.26
C ILE A 100 8.66 -5.84 10.72
#